data_AF-A0A535ZP58-F1
#
_entry.id   AF-A0A535ZP58-F1
#
_cell.length_a   1.000
_cell.length_b   1.000
_cell.length_c   1.000
_cell.angle_alpha   90.00
_cell.angle_beta   90.00
_cell.angle_gamma   90.00
#
_symmetry.space_group_name_H-M   'P 1'
#
loop_
_entity.id
_entity.type
_entity.pdbx_description
1 polymer ?
#
loop_
_entity_poly.entity_id
_entity_poly.type
_entity_poly.pdbx_seq_one_letter_code
_entity_poly.pdbx_strand_id
1 'polypeptide(L)'
;AYLQTFAAEPAEGLPEGFCGGAVGYLGYEAARYLERLPVPDTDPLEVADGVFLITDTLACFDHVRHRLKLVTHVRTQRPPIESRYAEAVARIDDLARRLNRTVRLKALEPADRPAASSLNGRMSEPEFFEAVEQAKSHILAGDIYQVQVAQRFTVPLEGDPFDVYRLLRALNPSPYMYFLKLPAITIVGTSPEILVTVQGRNLRYRPIAGTRRRGRDDVADRRMEEELRSSEKERAEHVMLVDLGRNDLGRVCEIGSVKVTELMTVERYSHVMHLVSNITGRLRPDCTPMDALRACFPAGTVTGAPKIRAMEIIAELERERRGVYAGGIGYLSFTGDLDTCIAIRTMVVKDGLATVQAAAGIVADSVPAEEFRRCSRRWPGRADVDPSEVVLVIDNYDSFTYNLVQYLGELGERVVVNRNDQITLEDITMLSPLAAVLSPGPGTPAEAGICKDLLLELGPSLPTLGVCLGHQCLGEAYGGRVRKAQQVMHGKVSRVLHQEQSVFRGIPSPFAATRYHSLVVERDGLPSDLEVTAWTDDGVVMGLRHRQYPLAGVQFHPEAILTEHGHTLLSNFLQDARAWRNRTTDK
;
A
#
# COMPACT_ATOMS: atom_id res chain seq x y z
N ALA A 1 -20.09 -35.15 -2.46
CA ALA A 1 -19.85 -36.58 -2.22
C ALA A 1 -18.71 -36.85 -1.23
N TYR A 2 -17.42 -36.69 -1.60
CA TYR A 2 -16.30 -37.08 -0.72
C TYR A 2 -16.28 -36.36 0.64
N LEU A 3 -16.38 -35.02 0.64
CA LEU A 3 -16.36 -34.22 1.87
C LEU A 3 -17.57 -34.48 2.78
N GLN A 4 -18.71 -34.90 2.22
CA GLN A 4 -19.88 -35.30 3.01
C GLN A 4 -19.62 -36.54 3.87
N THR A 5 -18.63 -37.37 3.53
CA THR A 5 -18.23 -38.52 4.37
C THR A 5 -17.54 -38.11 5.68
N PHE A 6 -17.25 -36.81 5.83
CA PHE A 6 -16.71 -36.19 7.04
C PHE A 6 -17.72 -35.27 7.72
N ALA A 7 -18.98 -35.25 7.28
CA ALA A 7 -20.00 -34.42 7.90
C ALA A 7 -20.14 -34.75 9.39
N ALA A 8 -20.25 -33.72 10.21
CA ALA A 8 -20.42 -33.82 11.65
C ALA A 8 -21.54 -32.88 12.10
N GLU A 9 -22.34 -33.35 13.06
CA GLU A 9 -23.33 -32.50 13.72
C GLU A 9 -22.63 -31.47 14.61
N PRO A 10 -23.17 -30.23 14.71
CA PRO A 10 -22.70 -29.25 15.68
C PRO A 10 -22.75 -29.84 17.11
N ALA A 11 -21.66 -29.70 17.85
CA ALA A 11 -21.57 -30.16 19.24
C ALA A 11 -21.52 -28.99 20.21
N GLU A 12 -22.19 -29.12 21.36
CA GLU A 12 -22.18 -28.10 22.40
C GLU A 12 -20.77 -27.82 22.92
N GLY A 13 -20.52 -26.53 23.18
CA GLY A 13 -19.26 -26.05 23.73
C GLY A 13 -18.12 -25.90 22.72
N LEU A 14 -18.27 -26.30 21.44
CA LEU A 14 -17.28 -25.95 20.41
C LEU A 14 -17.20 -24.42 20.22
N PRO A 15 -16.01 -23.87 19.88
CA PRO A 15 -15.90 -22.47 19.51
C PRO A 15 -16.86 -22.09 18.38
N GLU A 16 -17.31 -20.84 18.37
CA GLU A 16 -18.03 -20.30 17.21
C GLU A 16 -17.07 -20.24 16.00
N GLY A 17 -17.53 -20.71 14.85
CA GLY A 17 -16.76 -20.73 13.60
C GLY A 17 -16.07 -22.07 13.31
N PHE A 18 -14.92 -22.01 12.63
CA PHE A 18 -14.26 -23.21 12.12
C PHE A 18 -13.68 -24.10 13.23
N CYS A 19 -14.28 -25.27 13.40
CA CYS A 19 -13.84 -26.26 14.38
C CYS A 19 -13.28 -27.54 13.75
N GLY A 20 -13.03 -27.57 12.44
CA GLY A 20 -12.58 -28.76 11.72
C GLY A 20 -13.24 -28.88 10.35
N GLY A 21 -12.50 -29.40 9.38
CA GLY A 21 -12.94 -29.43 7.98
C GLY A 21 -11.81 -29.55 6.98
N ALA A 22 -12.13 -29.31 5.71
CA ALA A 22 -11.17 -29.22 4.63
C ALA A 22 -10.66 -27.77 4.50
N VAL A 23 -9.38 -27.53 4.75
CA VAL A 23 -8.73 -26.20 4.66
C VAL A 23 -7.73 -26.20 3.52
N GLY A 24 -7.77 -25.21 2.64
CA GLY A 24 -6.91 -25.25 1.47
C GLY A 24 -7.11 -24.10 0.49
N TYR A 25 -6.74 -24.38 -0.75
CA TYR A 25 -6.94 -23.48 -1.87
C TYR A 25 -7.52 -24.19 -3.08
N LEU A 26 -8.18 -23.40 -3.92
CA LEU A 26 -8.60 -23.73 -5.28
C LEU A 26 -7.97 -22.68 -6.20
N GLY A 27 -7.07 -23.11 -7.08
CA GLY A 27 -6.38 -22.24 -8.05
C GLY A 27 -7.31 -21.78 -9.16
N TYR A 28 -6.96 -20.67 -9.81
CA TYR A 28 -7.74 -20.01 -10.85
C TYR A 28 -8.14 -20.97 -11.99
N GLU A 29 -7.21 -21.81 -12.43
CA GLU A 29 -7.43 -22.76 -13.52
C GLU A 29 -8.45 -23.85 -13.19
N ALA A 30 -8.80 -24.06 -11.91
CA ALA A 30 -9.90 -24.94 -11.54
C ALA A 30 -11.24 -24.53 -12.17
N ALA A 31 -11.37 -23.27 -12.61
CA ALA A 31 -12.54 -22.79 -13.32
C ALA A 31 -12.83 -23.58 -14.61
N ARG A 32 -11.82 -24.19 -15.24
CA ARG A 32 -11.99 -25.06 -16.42
C ARG A 32 -12.85 -26.31 -16.18
N TYR A 33 -12.97 -26.73 -14.92
CA TYR A 33 -13.86 -27.83 -14.52
C TYR A 33 -15.31 -27.37 -14.34
N LEU A 34 -15.53 -26.05 -14.29
CA LEU A 34 -16.83 -25.44 -14.06
C LEU A 34 -17.43 -24.94 -15.36
N GLU A 35 -16.59 -24.40 -16.24
CA GLU A 35 -16.93 -23.70 -17.49
C GLU A 35 -15.93 -24.09 -18.60
N ARG A 36 -16.34 -23.96 -19.87
CA ARG A 36 -15.45 -24.26 -21.02
C ARG A 36 -14.50 -23.09 -21.25
N LEU A 37 -13.23 -23.24 -20.88
CA LEU A 37 -12.24 -22.16 -20.91
C LEU A 37 -10.93 -22.62 -21.56
N PRO A 38 -10.24 -21.75 -22.31
CA PRO A 38 -8.86 -21.99 -22.70
C PRO A 38 -7.96 -21.98 -21.46
N VAL A 39 -6.89 -22.79 -21.51
CA VAL A 39 -5.88 -22.83 -20.45
C VAL A 39 -4.53 -22.65 -21.12
N PRO A 40 -3.71 -21.67 -20.71
CA PRO A 40 -2.38 -21.52 -21.25
C PRO A 40 -1.52 -22.78 -21.04
N ASP A 41 -0.68 -23.10 -22.03
CA ASP A 41 0.22 -24.25 -21.97
C ASP A 41 1.31 -24.05 -20.90
N THR A 42 1.76 -22.81 -20.72
CA THR A 42 2.84 -22.47 -19.80
C THR A 42 2.38 -22.55 -18.34
N ASP A 43 2.96 -23.53 -17.63
CA ASP A 43 2.88 -23.94 -16.22
C ASP A 43 3.93 -23.43 -15.22
N PRO A 44 4.18 -22.14 -14.91
CA PRO A 44 5.41 -21.78 -14.19
C PRO A 44 5.46 -22.22 -12.73
N LEU A 45 4.31 -22.43 -12.10
CA LEU A 45 4.25 -22.86 -10.70
C LEU A 45 4.19 -24.39 -10.60
N GLU A 46 3.64 -25.07 -11.61
CA GLU A 46 3.39 -26.51 -11.64
C GLU A 46 2.69 -26.98 -10.36
N VAL A 47 1.67 -26.24 -9.95
CA VAL A 47 0.87 -26.52 -8.76
C VAL A 47 -0.44 -27.19 -9.13
N ALA A 48 -0.99 -27.98 -8.21
CA ALA A 48 -2.31 -28.56 -8.40
C ALA A 48 -3.40 -27.48 -8.45
N ASP A 49 -4.46 -27.71 -9.23
CA ASP A 49 -5.62 -26.80 -9.30
C ASP A 49 -6.34 -26.66 -7.95
N GLY A 50 -6.09 -27.54 -6.97
CA GLY A 50 -6.56 -27.37 -5.60
C GLY A 50 -5.98 -28.39 -4.65
N VAL A 51 -5.72 -27.97 -3.42
CA VAL A 51 -5.23 -28.84 -2.33
C VAL A 51 -5.95 -28.46 -1.05
N PHE A 52 -6.61 -29.45 -0.43
CA PHE A 52 -7.31 -29.28 0.83
C PHE A 52 -6.81 -30.30 1.87
N LEU A 53 -6.34 -29.78 3.00
CA LEU A 53 -5.99 -30.57 4.17
C LEU A 53 -7.27 -30.92 4.93
N ILE A 54 -7.47 -32.20 5.24
CA ILE A 54 -8.51 -32.60 6.19
C ILE A 54 -7.96 -32.32 7.59
N THR A 55 -8.40 -31.21 8.16
CA THR A 55 -8.01 -30.73 9.49
C THR A 55 -8.98 -31.29 10.53
N ASP A 56 -8.64 -32.45 11.08
CA ASP A 56 -9.39 -33.09 12.16
C ASP A 56 -8.91 -32.66 13.55
N THR A 57 -7.69 -32.13 13.69
CA THR A 57 -7.06 -31.78 14.96
C THR A 57 -6.52 -30.36 14.89
N LEU A 58 -6.94 -29.50 15.81
CA LEU A 58 -6.70 -28.07 15.74
C LEU A 58 -6.65 -27.42 17.13
N ALA A 59 -6.01 -26.25 17.18
CA ALA A 59 -5.94 -25.40 18.34
C ALA A 59 -6.68 -24.09 18.02
N CYS A 60 -7.83 -23.87 18.65
CA CYS A 60 -8.67 -22.70 18.44
C CYS A 60 -8.33 -21.63 19.48
N PHE A 61 -7.86 -20.46 19.04
CA PHE A 61 -7.52 -19.36 19.94
C PHE A 61 -8.69 -18.39 20.06
N ASP A 62 -9.26 -18.30 21.27
CA ASP A 62 -10.23 -17.28 21.64
C ASP A 62 -9.48 -16.06 22.19
N HIS A 63 -9.34 -15.04 21.35
CA HIS A 63 -8.65 -13.80 21.70
C HIS A 63 -9.36 -12.99 22.80
N VAL A 64 -10.69 -13.10 22.91
CA VAL A 64 -11.48 -12.34 23.90
C VAL A 64 -11.32 -12.96 25.28
N ARG A 65 -11.38 -14.29 25.36
CA ARG A 65 -11.26 -15.03 26.63
C ARG A 65 -9.82 -15.38 26.99
N HIS A 66 -8.87 -15.11 26.11
CA HIS A 66 -7.47 -15.54 26.22
C HIS A 66 -7.34 -17.05 26.48
N ARG A 67 -8.15 -17.86 25.78
CA ARG A 67 -8.20 -19.32 25.94
C ARG A 67 -7.83 -20.01 24.65
N LEU A 68 -7.09 -21.10 24.78
CA LEU A 68 -6.84 -22.03 23.68
C LEU A 68 -7.67 -23.29 23.89
N LYS A 69 -8.49 -23.64 22.91
CA LYS A 69 -9.28 -24.87 22.92
C LYS A 69 -8.72 -25.86 21.91
N LEU A 70 -8.31 -27.02 22.40
CA LEU A 70 -7.83 -28.12 21.56
C LEU A 70 -9.03 -28.98 21.16
N VAL A 71 -9.18 -29.23 19.87
CA VAL A 71 -10.28 -30.00 19.31
C VAL A 71 -9.69 -31.09 18.43
N THR A 72 -10.20 -32.32 18.57
CA THR A 72 -9.90 -33.41 17.65
C THR A 72 -11.20 -34.13 17.28
N HIS A 73 -11.37 -34.43 15.99
CA HIS A 73 -12.55 -35.10 15.46
C HIS A 73 -12.31 -36.60 15.32
N VAL A 74 -13.29 -37.39 15.76
CA VAL A 74 -13.26 -38.85 15.68
C VAL A 74 -14.35 -39.35 14.74
N ARG A 75 -13.97 -40.17 13.76
CA ARG A 75 -14.93 -40.84 12.87
C ARG A 75 -15.64 -41.98 13.60
N THR A 76 -16.88 -41.75 14.01
CA THR A 76 -17.68 -42.70 14.79
C THR A 76 -18.11 -43.93 14.01
N GLN A 77 -18.21 -43.84 12.68
CA GLN A 77 -18.63 -44.96 11.83
C GLN A 77 -17.53 -46.04 11.65
N ARG A 78 -16.35 -45.84 12.24
CA ARG A 78 -15.21 -46.77 12.14
C ARG A 78 -14.94 -47.43 13.51
N PRO A 79 -15.48 -48.61 13.82
CA PRO A 79 -15.17 -49.30 15.08
C PRO A 79 -13.69 -49.74 15.14
N PRO A 80 -13.14 -50.02 16.35
CA PRO A 80 -13.73 -49.83 17.68
C PRO A 80 -13.65 -48.38 18.16
N ILE A 81 -14.73 -47.85 18.73
CA ILE A 81 -14.86 -46.42 19.07
C ILE A 81 -14.00 -46.04 20.27
N GLU A 82 -13.84 -46.94 21.23
CA GLU A 82 -13.09 -46.75 22.47
C GLU A 82 -11.60 -46.53 22.18
N SER A 83 -11.04 -47.32 21.25
CA SER A 83 -9.64 -47.15 20.81
C SER A 83 -9.45 -45.81 20.13
N ARG A 84 -10.38 -45.40 19.26
CA ARG A 84 -10.29 -44.11 18.57
C ARG A 84 -10.45 -42.92 19.51
N TYR A 85 -11.30 -43.05 20.52
CA TYR A 85 -11.42 -42.05 21.57
C TYR A 85 -10.10 -41.93 22.35
N ALA A 86 -9.50 -43.06 22.74
CA ALA A 86 -8.19 -43.05 23.40
C ALA A 86 -7.09 -42.42 22.54
N GLU A 87 -7.05 -42.72 21.23
CA GLU A 87 -6.15 -42.07 20.27
C GLU A 87 -6.37 -40.56 20.17
N ALA A 88 -7.63 -40.12 20.15
CA ALA A 88 -7.98 -38.70 20.14
C ALA A 88 -7.50 -37.98 21.40
N VAL A 89 -7.72 -38.56 22.58
CA VAL A 89 -7.20 -38.03 23.84
C VAL A 89 -5.67 -37.93 23.80
N ALA A 90 -5.00 -38.99 23.34
CA ALA A 90 -3.53 -38.97 23.21
C ALA A 90 -3.02 -37.88 22.25
N ARG A 91 -3.73 -37.61 21.14
CA ARG A 91 -3.41 -36.51 20.21
C ARG A 91 -3.59 -35.13 20.87
N ILE A 92 -4.66 -34.95 21.65
CA ILE A 92 -4.88 -33.72 22.40
C ILE A 92 -3.75 -33.51 23.42
N ASP A 93 -3.39 -34.56 24.17
CA ASP A 93 -2.32 -34.50 25.17
C ASP A 93 -0.94 -34.23 24.53
N ASP A 94 -0.67 -34.81 23.35
CA ASP A 94 0.55 -34.48 22.60
C ASP A 94 0.57 -33.02 22.13
N LEU A 95 -0.54 -32.54 21.58
CA LEU A 95 -0.67 -31.15 21.15
C LEU A 95 -0.49 -30.18 22.33
N ALA A 96 -1.12 -30.48 23.48
CA ALA A 96 -0.96 -29.71 24.71
C ALA A 96 0.50 -29.71 25.19
N ARG A 97 1.18 -30.86 25.20
CA ARG A 97 2.61 -30.96 25.55
C ARG A 97 3.49 -30.14 24.62
N ARG A 98 3.21 -30.13 23.31
CA ARG A 98 3.96 -29.34 22.32
C ARG A 98 3.75 -27.85 22.51
N LEU A 99 2.51 -27.41 22.78
CA LEU A 99 2.17 -26.01 22.98
C LEU A 99 2.73 -25.43 24.28
N ASN A 100 2.94 -26.26 25.30
CA ASN A 100 3.60 -25.87 26.55
C ASN A 100 5.13 -25.73 26.44
N ARG A 101 5.73 -26.02 25.27
CA ARG A 101 7.17 -25.82 25.08
C ARG A 101 7.48 -24.34 24.88
N THR A 102 8.51 -23.85 25.56
CA THR A 102 9.02 -22.50 25.31
C THR A 102 9.60 -22.41 23.90
N VAL A 103 9.10 -21.46 23.12
CA VAL A 103 9.62 -21.13 21.79
C VAL A 103 10.29 -19.77 21.85
N ARG A 104 11.54 -19.67 21.40
CA ARG A 104 12.19 -18.39 21.16
C ARG A 104 11.94 -17.97 19.72
N LEU A 105 11.09 -16.97 19.53
CA LEU A 105 10.89 -16.36 18.22
C LEU A 105 12.08 -15.45 17.91
N LYS A 106 12.61 -15.55 16.69
CA LYS A 106 13.60 -14.61 16.19
C LYS A 106 12.96 -13.22 16.13
N ALA A 107 13.64 -12.20 16.67
CA ALA A 107 13.27 -10.81 16.47
C ALA A 107 13.39 -10.49 14.98
N LEU A 108 12.36 -9.85 14.43
CA LEU A 108 12.38 -9.38 13.05
C LEU A 108 13.06 -8.01 13.06
N GLU A 109 14.36 -8.00 12.77
CA GLU A 109 15.14 -6.78 12.62
C GLU A 109 14.83 -6.19 11.23
N PRO A 110 14.52 -4.88 11.11
CA PRO A 110 14.48 -4.22 9.82
C PRO A 110 15.84 -4.39 9.13
N ALA A 111 15.86 -4.80 7.87
CA ALA A 111 17.11 -4.84 7.12
C ALA A 111 17.65 -3.40 6.95
N ASP A 112 18.95 -3.19 7.22
CA ASP A 112 19.64 -1.89 7.09
C ASP A 112 19.56 -1.28 5.68
N ARG A 113 19.29 -2.12 4.67
CA ARG A 113 19.01 -1.73 3.28
C ARG A 113 17.89 -2.60 2.71
N PRO A 114 16.90 -2.03 2.01
CA PRO A 114 16.09 -2.85 1.12
C PRO A 114 17.02 -3.43 0.05
N ALA A 115 17.06 -4.75 -0.09
CA ALA A 115 17.76 -5.37 -1.20
C ALA A 115 17.25 -4.74 -2.50
N ALA A 116 18.18 -4.18 -3.27
CA ALA A 116 17.96 -3.71 -4.62
C ALA A 116 17.91 -4.93 -5.56
N SER A 117 16.97 -5.84 -5.32
CA SER A 117 16.58 -6.80 -6.35
C SER A 117 15.57 -6.11 -7.24
N SER A 118 15.91 -5.94 -8.51
CA SER A 118 14.94 -5.56 -9.53
C SER A 118 13.90 -6.67 -9.61
N LEU A 119 12.72 -6.42 -9.03
CA LEU A 119 11.53 -7.24 -9.23
C LEU A 119 11.07 -7.01 -10.67
N ASN A 120 11.73 -7.68 -11.61
CA ASN A 120 11.30 -7.67 -13.00
C ASN A 120 10.10 -8.59 -13.11
N GLY A 121 8.93 -8.02 -13.44
CA GLY A 121 7.78 -8.81 -13.84
C GLY A 121 8.13 -9.67 -15.05
N ARG A 122 7.50 -10.84 -15.18
CA ARG A 122 7.77 -11.72 -16.33
C ARG A 122 7.35 -11.09 -17.66
N MET A 123 6.31 -10.27 -17.65
CA MET A 123 5.87 -9.50 -18.81
C MET A 123 6.68 -8.20 -18.86
N SER A 124 7.34 -7.94 -19.99
CA SER A 124 8.01 -6.67 -20.21
C SER A 124 7.01 -5.51 -20.30
N GLU A 125 7.48 -4.29 -20.07
CA GLU A 125 6.63 -3.09 -20.17
C GLU A 125 5.93 -2.98 -21.54
N PRO A 126 6.61 -3.18 -22.69
CA PRO A 126 5.95 -3.15 -24.00
C PRO A 126 4.89 -4.23 -24.17
N GLU A 127 5.14 -5.46 -23.70
CA GLU A 127 4.17 -6.56 -23.76
C GLU A 127 2.93 -6.25 -22.91
N PHE A 128 3.12 -5.66 -21.73
CA PHE A 128 2.01 -5.24 -20.89
C PHE A 128 1.20 -4.13 -21.54
N PHE A 129 1.86 -3.15 -22.18
CA PHE A 129 1.15 -2.08 -22.88
C PHE A 129 0.34 -2.61 -24.05
N GLU A 130 0.90 -3.56 -24.82
CA GLU A 130 0.18 -4.25 -25.88
C GLU A 130 -1.04 -4.99 -25.33
N ALA A 131 -0.90 -5.70 -24.20
CA ALA A 131 -2.02 -6.39 -23.56
C ALA A 131 -3.13 -5.42 -23.12
N VAL A 132 -2.78 -4.24 -22.61
CA VAL A 132 -3.76 -3.19 -22.26
C VAL A 132 -4.49 -2.68 -23.50
N GLU A 133 -3.79 -2.41 -24.60
CA GLU A 133 -4.42 -1.93 -25.84
C GLU A 133 -5.28 -3.01 -26.53
N GLN A 134 -4.88 -4.29 -26.46
CA GLN A 134 -5.72 -5.40 -26.90
C GLN A 134 -6.98 -5.54 -26.05
N ALA A 135 -6.87 -5.46 -24.72
CA ALA A 135 -8.01 -5.45 -23.80
C ALA A 135 -8.97 -4.29 -24.10
N LYS A 136 -8.47 -3.08 -24.33
CA LYS A 136 -9.28 -1.92 -24.74
C LYS A 136 -9.98 -2.14 -26.08
N SER A 137 -9.33 -2.80 -27.03
CA SER A 137 -9.93 -3.16 -28.32
C SER A 137 -11.14 -4.08 -28.14
N HIS A 138 -11.05 -5.09 -27.26
CA HIS A 138 -12.20 -5.94 -26.90
C HIS A 138 -13.34 -5.14 -26.23
N ILE A 139 -13.00 -4.18 -25.38
CA ILE A 139 -14.00 -3.33 -24.72
C ILE A 139 -14.74 -2.45 -25.73
N LEU A 140 -14.01 -1.81 -26.65
CA LEU A 140 -14.58 -0.97 -27.70
C LEU A 140 -15.42 -1.77 -28.71
N ALA A 141 -15.07 -3.03 -28.95
CA ALA A 141 -15.85 -3.95 -29.78
C ALA A 141 -17.14 -4.44 -29.08
N GLY A 142 -17.27 -4.23 -27.77
CA GLY A 142 -18.41 -4.68 -26.97
C GLY A 142 -18.33 -6.13 -26.49
N ASP A 143 -17.15 -6.77 -26.56
CA ASP A 143 -16.95 -8.15 -26.07
C ASP A 143 -17.06 -8.21 -24.54
N ILE A 144 -16.49 -7.21 -23.87
CA ILE A 144 -16.38 -7.07 -22.42
C ILE A 144 -16.55 -5.61 -22.01
N TYR A 145 -16.90 -5.38 -20.75
CA TYR A 145 -16.87 -4.06 -20.11
C TYR A 145 -15.54 -3.78 -19.41
N GLN A 146 -14.93 -4.82 -18.84
CA GLN A 146 -13.64 -4.76 -18.14
C GLN A 146 -12.96 -6.12 -18.12
N VAL A 147 -11.63 -6.11 -17.97
CA VAL A 147 -10.80 -7.31 -17.77
C VAL A 147 -9.62 -7.01 -16.87
N GLN A 148 -9.22 -7.99 -16.05
CA GLN A 148 -8.10 -7.89 -15.14
C GLN A 148 -6.86 -8.57 -15.74
N VAL A 149 -5.83 -7.79 -16.05
CA VAL A 149 -4.57 -8.30 -16.62
C VAL A 149 -3.51 -8.36 -15.53
N ALA A 150 -3.00 -9.57 -15.27
CA ALA A 150 -2.05 -9.85 -14.21
C ALA A 150 -0.63 -10.07 -14.75
N GLN A 151 0.35 -9.79 -13.89
CA GLN A 151 1.74 -10.18 -14.11
C GLN A 151 2.34 -10.80 -12.85
N ARG A 152 3.38 -11.60 -13.07
CA ARG A 152 4.05 -12.40 -12.05
C ARG A 152 5.43 -11.86 -11.73
N PHE A 153 5.74 -11.83 -10.44
CA PHE A 153 7.04 -11.52 -9.90
C PHE A 153 7.54 -12.69 -9.08
N THR A 154 8.74 -13.17 -9.39
CA THR A 154 9.37 -14.29 -8.68
C THR A 154 10.75 -13.86 -8.21
N VAL A 155 11.04 -14.11 -6.94
CA VAL A 155 12.35 -13.82 -6.31
C VAL A 155 12.79 -14.99 -5.45
N PRO A 156 14.10 -15.23 -5.29
CA PRO A 156 14.61 -16.11 -4.25
C PRO A 156 14.15 -15.62 -2.87
N LEU A 157 13.72 -16.53 -2.01
CA LEU A 157 13.36 -16.22 -0.63
C LEU A 157 14.45 -16.71 0.32
N GLU A 158 15.18 -15.75 0.89
CA GLU A 158 16.16 -16.00 1.95
C GLU A 158 15.46 -15.92 3.31
N GLY A 159 15.02 -17.05 3.85
CA GLY A 159 14.43 -17.14 5.20
C GLY A 159 13.21 -18.04 5.31
N ASP A 160 12.60 -18.05 6.49
CA ASP A 160 11.38 -18.82 6.75
C ASP A 160 10.16 -18.06 6.19
N PRO A 161 9.33 -18.67 5.32
CA PRO A 161 8.06 -18.08 4.88
C PRO A 161 7.15 -17.61 6.04
N PHE A 162 7.27 -18.22 7.22
CA PHE A 162 6.53 -17.81 8.40
C PHE A 162 6.95 -16.41 8.91
N ASP A 163 8.21 -16.01 8.72
CA ASP A 163 8.65 -14.65 9.05
C ASP A 163 7.99 -13.61 8.14
N VAL A 164 7.78 -13.96 6.86
CA VAL A 164 7.01 -13.11 5.93
C VAL A 164 5.56 -12.96 6.42
N TYR A 165 4.92 -14.05 6.85
CA TYR A 165 3.57 -13.98 7.44
C TYR A 165 3.52 -13.05 8.67
N ARG A 166 4.51 -13.14 9.56
CA ARG A 166 4.62 -12.29 10.75
C ARG A 166 4.76 -10.81 10.38
N LEU A 167 5.60 -10.49 9.39
CA LEU A 167 5.77 -9.13 8.88
C LEU A 167 4.48 -8.59 8.26
N LEU A 168 3.82 -9.38 7.41
CA LEU A 168 2.57 -8.99 6.78
C LEU A 168 1.47 -8.75 7.80
N ARG A 169 1.38 -9.58 8.85
CA ARG A 169 0.44 -9.42 9.96
C ARG A 169 0.65 -8.11 10.72
N ALA A 170 1.90 -7.68 10.87
CA ALA A 170 2.23 -6.42 11.54
C ALA A 170 1.96 -5.19 10.65
N LEU A 171 2.27 -5.27 9.35
CA LEU A 171 2.20 -4.12 8.44
C LEU A 171 0.82 -3.90 7.83
N ASN A 172 0.13 -4.97 7.43
CA ASN A 172 -1.11 -4.93 6.66
C ASN A 172 -2.10 -5.99 7.16
N PRO A 173 -2.62 -5.87 8.40
CA PRO A 173 -3.67 -6.75 8.88
C PRO A 173 -4.92 -6.62 7.98
N SER A 174 -5.44 -7.77 7.53
CA SER A 174 -6.66 -7.85 6.71
C SER A 174 -7.66 -8.83 7.32
N PRO A 175 -8.92 -8.84 6.85
CA PRO A 175 -9.93 -9.80 7.32
C PRO A 175 -9.50 -11.26 7.15
N TYR A 176 -8.73 -11.58 6.10
CA TYR A 176 -8.21 -12.92 5.84
C TYR A 176 -6.69 -12.96 5.88
N MET A 177 -6.16 -13.49 6.97
CA MET A 177 -4.74 -13.76 7.16
C MET A 177 -4.52 -15.27 7.16
N TYR A 178 -3.66 -15.78 6.28
CA TYR A 178 -3.41 -17.21 6.19
C TYR A 178 -1.94 -17.55 5.97
N PHE A 179 -1.54 -18.66 6.58
CA PHE A 179 -0.27 -19.35 6.38
C PHE A 179 -0.57 -20.84 6.19
N LEU A 180 -0.53 -21.30 4.95
CA LEU A 180 -0.82 -22.69 4.59
C LEU A 180 0.48 -23.38 4.15
N LYS A 181 1.01 -24.24 5.01
CA LYS A 181 2.13 -25.12 4.68
C LYS A 181 1.58 -26.43 4.10
N LEU A 182 1.61 -26.56 2.78
CA LEU A 182 1.14 -27.72 2.04
C LEU A 182 2.33 -28.60 1.63
N PRO A 183 2.10 -29.86 1.20
CA PRO A 183 3.20 -30.78 0.88
C PRO A 183 4.18 -30.25 -0.17
N ALA A 184 3.71 -29.54 -1.19
CA ALA A 184 4.52 -29.05 -2.31
C ALA A 184 4.82 -27.54 -2.25
N ILE A 185 3.98 -26.75 -1.59
CA ILE A 185 4.06 -25.28 -1.59
C ILE A 185 3.69 -24.71 -0.22
N THR A 186 4.17 -23.50 0.07
CA THR A 186 3.68 -22.70 1.19
C THR A 186 2.97 -21.46 0.66
N ILE A 187 1.75 -21.20 1.13
CA ILE A 187 0.97 -20.04 0.74
C ILE A 187 0.87 -19.08 1.92
N VAL A 188 1.22 -17.82 1.69
CA VAL A 188 1.20 -16.76 2.71
C VAL A 188 0.42 -15.58 2.16
N GLY A 189 -0.57 -15.06 2.89
CA GLY A 189 -1.32 -13.92 2.36
C GLY A 189 -2.22 -13.19 3.35
N THR A 190 -2.65 -12.01 2.89
CA THR A 190 -3.45 -11.03 3.63
C THR A 190 -4.55 -10.50 2.72
N SER A 191 -5.49 -11.37 2.36
CA SER A 191 -6.55 -11.01 1.42
C SER A 191 -7.55 -10.05 2.08
N PRO A 192 -7.93 -8.96 1.40
CA PRO A 192 -8.95 -8.04 1.88
C PRO A 192 -10.38 -8.47 1.50
N GLU A 193 -10.54 -9.39 0.55
CA GLU A 193 -11.80 -9.58 -0.17
C GLU A 193 -12.36 -11.00 -0.02
N ILE A 194 -13.66 -11.07 0.29
CA ILE A 194 -14.43 -12.31 0.37
C ILE A 194 -14.68 -12.81 -1.05
N LEU A 195 -14.45 -14.10 -1.29
CA LEU A 195 -14.94 -14.76 -2.50
C LEU A 195 -16.41 -15.15 -2.30
N VAL A 196 -16.71 -16.01 -1.32
CA VAL A 196 -18.06 -16.30 -0.87
C VAL A 196 -18.02 -16.96 0.51
N THR A 197 -19.00 -16.65 1.36
CA THR A 197 -19.22 -17.36 2.62
C THR A 197 -20.61 -17.97 2.67
N VAL A 198 -20.73 -19.15 3.26
CA VAL A 198 -21.97 -19.86 3.53
C VAL A 198 -21.99 -20.24 5.00
N GLN A 199 -22.95 -19.69 5.75
CA GLN A 199 -23.19 -20.03 7.15
C GLN A 199 -24.59 -20.62 7.28
N GLY A 200 -24.66 -21.92 7.56
CA GLY A 200 -25.86 -22.73 7.39
C GLY A 200 -26.38 -22.64 5.95
N ARG A 201 -27.39 -21.79 5.72
CA ARG A 201 -27.96 -21.52 4.40
C ARG A 201 -27.83 -20.06 3.96
N ASN A 202 -27.17 -19.21 4.75
CA ASN A 202 -27.00 -17.80 4.41
C ASN A 202 -25.71 -17.61 3.61
N LEU A 203 -25.84 -17.12 2.37
CA LEU A 203 -24.71 -16.73 1.54
C LEU A 203 -24.39 -15.26 1.75
N ARG A 204 -23.12 -14.94 1.67
CA ARG A 204 -22.63 -13.57 1.58
C ARG A 204 -21.53 -13.46 0.53
N TYR A 205 -21.65 -12.43 -0.30
CA TYR A 205 -20.71 -12.03 -1.34
C TYR A 205 -20.44 -10.54 -1.18
N ARG A 206 -19.18 -10.12 -1.20
CA ARG A 206 -18.78 -8.77 -0.79
C ARG A 206 -17.75 -8.16 -1.74
N PRO A 207 -18.19 -7.65 -2.90
CA PRO A 207 -17.28 -7.07 -3.88
C PRO A 207 -16.66 -5.79 -3.33
N ILE A 208 -15.39 -5.61 -3.65
CA ILE A 208 -14.61 -4.42 -3.31
C ILE A 208 -14.12 -3.78 -4.61
N ALA A 209 -14.42 -2.51 -4.81
CA ALA A 209 -13.88 -1.73 -5.91
C ALA A 209 -13.55 -0.30 -5.46
N GLY A 210 -12.76 0.39 -6.26
CA GLY A 210 -12.25 1.71 -5.91
C GLY A 210 -11.32 1.71 -4.71
N THR A 211 -10.25 2.48 -4.81
CA THR A 211 -9.28 2.59 -3.73
C THR A 211 -8.87 4.04 -3.59
N ARG A 212 -8.99 4.56 -2.37
CA ARG A 212 -8.27 5.77 -1.96
C ARG A 212 -7.40 5.47 -0.76
N ARG A 213 -6.36 6.26 -0.57
CA ARG A 213 -5.53 6.18 0.63
C ARG A 213 -6.31 6.76 1.79
N ARG A 214 -6.01 6.28 3.01
CA ARG A 214 -6.45 6.99 4.21
C ARG A 214 -5.81 8.38 4.22
N GLY A 215 -6.59 9.37 4.63
CA GLY A 215 -6.08 10.71 4.91
C GLY A 215 -5.14 10.71 6.10
N ARG A 216 -4.25 11.69 6.14
CA ARG A 216 -3.30 11.87 7.26
C ARG A 216 -3.98 12.37 8.53
N ASP A 217 -5.13 13.01 8.36
CA ASP A 217 -6.02 13.51 9.41
C ASP A 217 -7.49 13.28 8.98
N ASP A 218 -8.43 13.53 9.89
CA ASP A 218 -9.87 13.31 9.64
C ASP A 218 -10.46 14.19 8.54
N VAL A 219 -9.85 15.33 8.21
CA VAL A 219 -10.32 16.25 7.18
C VAL A 219 -9.89 15.72 5.81
N ALA A 220 -8.61 15.38 5.66
CA ALA A 220 -8.08 14.73 4.48
C ALA A 220 -8.75 13.37 4.24
N ASP A 221 -9.03 12.60 5.30
CA ASP A 221 -9.69 11.29 5.20
C ASP A 221 -11.13 11.42 4.69
N ARG A 222 -11.84 12.46 5.14
CA ARG A 222 -13.17 12.80 4.62
C ARG A 222 -13.13 13.27 3.17
N ARG A 223 -12.14 14.08 2.78
CA ARG A 223 -11.95 14.50 1.38
C ARG A 223 -11.69 13.30 0.46
N MET A 224 -10.83 12.37 0.88
CA MET A 224 -10.54 11.14 0.13
C MET A 224 -11.78 10.24 0.02
N GLU A 225 -12.58 10.16 1.09
CA GLU A 225 -13.88 9.47 1.06
C GLU A 225 -14.84 10.14 0.08
N GLU A 226 -14.98 11.47 0.13
CA GLU A 226 -15.85 12.23 -0.76
C GLU A 226 -15.43 12.06 -2.22
N GLU A 227 -14.13 12.15 -2.52
CA GLU A 227 -13.59 11.94 -3.86
C GLU A 227 -13.90 10.52 -4.38
N LEU A 228 -13.69 9.50 -3.53
CA LEU A 228 -14.02 8.11 -3.87
C LEU A 228 -15.52 7.94 -4.14
N ARG A 229 -16.38 8.56 -3.30
CA ARG A 229 -17.83 8.53 -3.45
C ARG A 229 -18.34 9.34 -4.64
N SER A 230 -17.65 10.42 -5.03
CA SER A 230 -18.05 11.26 -6.16
C SER A 230 -17.53 10.76 -7.50
N SER A 231 -16.52 9.88 -7.50
CA SER A 231 -15.92 9.35 -8.72
C SER A 231 -16.91 8.48 -9.51
N GLU A 232 -17.41 9.01 -10.63
CA GLU A 232 -18.36 8.32 -11.51
C GLU A 232 -17.79 7.01 -12.07
N LYS A 233 -16.51 7.00 -12.43
CA LYS A 233 -15.77 5.82 -12.93
C LYS A 233 -15.83 4.66 -11.93
N GLU A 234 -15.32 4.89 -10.73
CA GLU A 234 -15.24 3.90 -9.64
C GLU A 234 -16.63 3.38 -9.24
N ARG A 235 -17.65 4.27 -9.24
CA ARG A 235 -19.04 3.87 -8.99
C ARG A 235 -19.58 2.96 -10.09
N ALA A 236 -19.36 3.30 -11.36
CA ALA A 236 -19.82 2.50 -12.48
C ALA A 236 -19.18 1.10 -12.46
N GLU A 237 -17.86 1.03 -12.23
CA GLU A 237 -17.14 -0.24 -12.05
C GLU A 237 -17.73 -1.06 -10.90
N HIS A 238 -18.00 -0.42 -9.75
CA HIS A 238 -18.55 -1.09 -8.58
C HIS A 238 -19.99 -1.61 -8.79
N VAL A 239 -20.87 -0.83 -9.44
CA VAL A 239 -22.24 -1.29 -9.76
C VAL A 239 -22.20 -2.57 -10.58
N MET A 240 -21.36 -2.59 -11.60
CA MET A 240 -21.23 -3.75 -12.49
C MET A 240 -20.80 -5.00 -11.72
N LEU A 241 -19.85 -4.87 -10.77
CA LEU A 241 -19.43 -5.97 -9.91
C LEU A 241 -20.52 -6.43 -8.95
N VAL A 242 -21.34 -5.50 -8.44
CA VAL A 242 -22.52 -5.83 -7.64
C VAL A 242 -23.54 -6.63 -8.46
N ASP A 243 -23.84 -6.21 -9.69
CA ASP A 243 -24.78 -6.93 -10.55
C ASP A 243 -24.25 -8.31 -10.95
N LEU A 244 -22.95 -8.45 -11.19
CA LEU A 244 -22.32 -9.75 -11.41
C LEU A 244 -22.46 -10.66 -10.18
N GLY A 245 -22.18 -10.15 -8.98
CA GLY A 245 -22.36 -10.90 -7.73
C GLY A 245 -23.83 -11.28 -7.45
N ARG A 246 -24.78 -10.42 -7.82
CA ARG A 246 -26.22 -10.74 -7.76
C ARG A 246 -26.59 -11.86 -8.73
N ASN A 247 -26.03 -11.84 -9.94
CA ASN A 247 -26.23 -12.90 -10.94
C ASN A 247 -25.70 -14.25 -10.41
N ASP A 248 -24.45 -14.26 -9.94
CA ASP A 248 -23.79 -15.45 -9.40
C ASP A 248 -24.59 -16.07 -8.24
N LEU A 249 -24.97 -15.26 -7.24
CA LEU A 249 -25.80 -15.71 -6.13
C LEU A 249 -27.18 -16.17 -6.59
N GLY A 250 -27.79 -15.50 -7.58
CA GLY A 250 -29.09 -15.85 -8.14
C GLY A 250 -29.15 -17.27 -8.72
N ARG A 251 -28.02 -17.81 -9.20
CA ARG A 251 -27.95 -19.18 -9.74
C ARG A 251 -28.18 -20.26 -8.68
N VAL A 252 -27.89 -19.99 -7.41
CA VAL A 252 -27.91 -20.96 -6.31
C VAL A 252 -28.81 -20.58 -5.12
N CYS A 253 -29.27 -19.33 -5.09
CA CYS A 253 -30.17 -18.84 -4.05
C CYS A 253 -31.64 -19.08 -4.40
N GLU A 254 -32.48 -19.05 -3.37
CA GLU A 254 -33.93 -19.03 -3.53
C GLU A 254 -34.39 -17.73 -4.19
N ILE A 255 -35.39 -17.83 -5.07
CA ILE A 255 -35.96 -16.69 -5.78
C ILE A 255 -36.44 -15.63 -4.77
N GLY A 256 -36.05 -14.37 -4.99
CA GLY A 256 -36.40 -13.25 -4.11
C GLY A 256 -35.56 -13.14 -2.82
N SER A 257 -34.66 -14.09 -2.55
CA SER A 257 -33.80 -14.03 -1.35
C SER A 257 -32.54 -13.20 -1.53
N VAL A 258 -32.08 -12.97 -2.78
CA VAL A 258 -30.87 -12.20 -3.07
C VAL A 258 -31.12 -10.71 -2.83
N LYS A 259 -30.41 -10.12 -1.87
CA LYS A 259 -30.55 -8.72 -1.47
C LYS A 259 -29.20 -8.03 -1.35
N VAL A 260 -29.11 -6.83 -1.90
CA VAL A 260 -28.03 -5.89 -1.60
C VAL A 260 -28.39 -5.20 -0.28
N THR A 261 -27.64 -5.49 0.77
CA THR A 261 -27.89 -4.98 2.14
C THR A 261 -27.10 -3.73 2.44
N GLU A 262 -25.93 -3.59 1.81
CA GLU A 262 -25.08 -2.40 1.82
C GLU A 262 -24.64 -2.12 0.40
N LEU A 263 -24.69 -0.86 -0.04
CA LEU A 263 -24.35 -0.46 -1.40
C LEU A 263 -23.36 0.71 -1.35
N MET A 264 -22.16 0.50 -1.90
CA MET A 264 -21.11 1.52 -2.02
C MET A 264 -20.78 2.21 -0.69
N THR A 265 -20.79 1.46 0.41
CA THR A 265 -20.33 1.96 1.70
C THR A 265 -18.81 2.07 1.66
N VAL A 266 -18.26 3.18 2.14
CA VAL A 266 -16.81 3.33 2.26
C VAL A 266 -16.33 2.63 3.52
N GLU A 267 -15.53 1.59 3.36
CA GLU A 267 -14.84 0.95 4.47
C GLU A 267 -13.40 1.42 4.57
N ARG A 268 -12.97 1.67 5.79
CA ARG A 268 -11.63 2.15 6.13
C ARG A 268 -10.79 1.01 6.68
N TYR A 269 -9.67 0.76 6.04
CA TYR A 269 -8.60 -0.10 6.53
C TYR A 269 -7.44 0.76 7.05
N SER A 270 -6.37 0.13 7.51
CA SER A 270 -5.23 0.84 8.11
C SER A 270 -4.59 1.87 7.17
N HIS A 271 -4.47 1.56 5.87
CA HIS A 271 -3.76 2.39 4.89
C HIS A 271 -4.61 2.87 3.72
N VAL A 272 -5.74 2.22 3.48
CA VAL A 272 -6.63 2.49 2.33
C VAL A 272 -8.09 2.46 2.75
N MET A 273 -8.95 3.02 1.91
CA MET A 273 -10.40 2.88 1.97
C MET A 273 -10.94 2.40 0.62
N HIS A 274 -12.03 1.65 0.65
CA HIS A 274 -12.64 1.04 -0.52
C HIS A 274 -14.15 1.26 -0.56
N LEU A 275 -14.74 1.27 -1.76
CA LEU A 275 -16.18 1.09 -1.91
C LEU A 275 -16.48 -0.39 -1.74
N VAL A 276 -17.42 -0.68 -0.85
CA VAL A 276 -17.82 -2.04 -0.52
C VAL A 276 -19.33 -2.14 -0.61
N SER A 277 -19.80 -3.23 -1.19
CA SER A 277 -21.22 -3.61 -1.14
C SER A 277 -21.35 -4.98 -0.51
N ASN A 278 -22.46 -5.25 0.16
CA ASN A 278 -22.75 -6.53 0.76
C ASN A 278 -24.00 -7.15 0.13
N ILE A 279 -23.81 -8.28 -0.52
CA ILE A 279 -24.88 -9.04 -1.17
C ILE A 279 -25.11 -10.31 -0.37
N THR A 280 -26.35 -10.52 0.04
CA THR A 280 -26.76 -11.70 0.81
C THR A 280 -27.79 -12.50 0.04
N GLY A 281 -27.88 -13.79 0.31
CA GLY A 281 -28.91 -14.66 -0.27
C GLY A 281 -29.13 -15.90 0.58
N ARG A 282 -30.21 -16.63 0.33
CA ARG A 282 -30.50 -17.90 1.00
C ARG A 282 -30.30 -19.04 0.02
N LEU A 283 -29.38 -19.96 0.33
CA LEU A 283 -29.06 -21.14 -0.48
C LEU A 283 -30.32 -21.97 -0.68
N ARG A 284 -30.61 -22.42 -1.91
CA ARG A 284 -31.74 -23.32 -2.13
C ARG A 284 -31.54 -24.67 -1.42
N PRO A 285 -32.62 -25.38 -1.06
CA PRO A 285 -32.50 -26.67 -0.37
C PRO A 285 -31.79 -27.76 -1.17
N ASP A 286 -31.81 -27.67 -2.50
CA ASP A 286 -31.18 -28.60 -3.44
C ASP A 286 -29.71 -28.27 -3.74
N CYS A 287 -29.20 -27.14 -3.24
CA CYS A 287 -27.85 -26.67 -3.47
C CYS A 287 -26.98 -26.86 -2.22
N THR A 288 -25.69 -27.09 -2.45
CA THR A 288 -24.66 -27.24 -1.42
C THR A 288 -23.79 -25.98 -1.32
N PRO A 289 -23.05 -25.78 -0.22
CA PRO A 289 -22.05 -24.71 -0.11
C PRO A 289 -21.01 -24.74 -1.24
N MET A 290 -20.67 -25.92 -1.75
CA MET A 290 -19.76 -26.06 -2.89
C MET A 290 -20.38 -25.55 -4.20
N ASP A 291 -21.70 -25.67 -4.37
CA ASP A 291 -22.40 -25.07 -5.51
C ASP A 291 -22.37 -23.55 -5.45
N ALA A 292 -22.44 -22.97 -4.24
CA ALA A 292 -22.25 -21.54 -4.04
C ALA A 292 -20.84 -21.07 -4.43
N LEU A 293 -19.81 -21.82 -4.00
CA LEU A 293 -18.43 -21.56 -4.43
C LEU A 293 -18.30 -21.65 -5.95
N ARG A 294 -18.82 -22.71 -6.57
CA ARG A 294 -18.82 -22.89 -8.03
C ARG A 294 -19.49 -21.72 -8.76
N ALA A 295 -20.63 -21.24 -8.26
CA ALA A 295 -21.36 -20.15 -8.91
C ALA A 295 -20.60 -18.81 -8.87
N CYS A 296 -19.89 -18.56 -7.77
CA CYS A 296 -19.16 -17.30 -7.57
C CYS A 296 -17.71 -17.34 -8.10
N PHE A 297 -17.18 -18.52 -8.42
CA PHE A 297 -15.76 -18.72 -8.76
C PHE A 297 -15.46 -18.62 -10.27
N PRO A 298 -14.35 -17.98 -10.67
CA PRO A 298 -13.57 -17.00 -9.90
C PRO A 298 -14.35 -15.69 -9.70
N ALA A 299 -13.88 -14.84 -8.79
CA ALA A 299 -14.53 -13.57 -8.52
C ALA A 299 -14.42 -12.60 -9.71
N GLY A 300 -15.47 -11.80 -9.92
CA GLY A 300 -15.51 -10.76 -10.96
C GLY A 300 -14.41 -9.71 -10.84
N THR A 301 -14.05 -9.35 -9.61
CA THR A 301 -13.03 -8.33 -9.30
C THR A 301 -11.62 -8.69 -9.75
N VAL A 302 -11.36 -9.97 -10.01
CA VAL A 302 -10.06 -10.49 -10.46
C VAL A 302 -10.12 -11.15 -11.84
N THR A 303 -11.27 -11.07 -12.52
CA THR A 303 -11.47 -11.59 -13.87
C THR A 303 -11.92 -10.48 -14.80
N GLY A 304 -13.17 -10.04 -14.68
CA GLY A 304 -13.79 -9.03 -15.50
C GLY A 304 -15.27 -9.29 -15.70
N ALA A 305 -15.87 -8.55 -16.63
CA ALA A 305 -17.29 -8.66 -16.94
C ALA A 305 -17.55 -8.47 -18.44
N PRO A 306 -18.33 -9.34 -19.11
CA PRO A 306 -18.86 -10.63 -18.62
C PRO A 306 -17.76 -11.65 -18.27
N LYS A 307 -17.94 -12.38 -17.16
CA LYS A 307 -16.89 -13.21 -16.51
C LYS A 307 -16.21 -14.20 -17.47
N ILE A 308 -16.99 -15.01 -18.18
CA ILE A 308 -16.45 -16.07 -19.06
C ILE A 308 -15.61 -15.47 -20.19
N ARG A 309 -16.14 -14.44 -20.87
CA ARG A 309 -15.43 -13.78 -21.97
C ARG A 309 -14.15 -13.08 -21.50
N ALA A 310 -14.19 -12.42 -20.34
CA ALA A 310 -13.00 -11.83 -19.73
C ALA A 310 -11.92 -12.88 -19.43
N MET A 311 -12.31 -14.08 -18.98
CA MET A 311 -11.36 -15.16 -18.70
C MET A 311 -10.75 -15.77 -19.97
N GLU A 312 -11.49 -15.86 -21.06
CA GLU A 312 -10.94 -16.24 -22.37
C GLU A 312 -9.85 -15.25 -22.82
N ILE A 313 -10.15 -13.96 -22.73
CA ILE A 313 -9.20 -12.88 -23.05
C ILE A 313 -7.98 -12.93 -22.14
N ILE A 314 -8.16 -13.17 -20.82
CA ILE A 314 -7.03 -13.32 -19.89
C ILE A 314 -6.06 -14.43 -20.34
N ALA A 315 -6.59 -15.57 -20.78
CA ALA A 315 -5.75 -16.68 -21.25
C ALA A 315 -4.95 -16.31 -22.51
N GLU A 316 -5.50 -15.47 -23.38
CA GLU A 316 -4.83 -14.95 -24.58
C GLU A 316 -3.75 -13.92 -24.24
N LEU A 317 -4.04 -13.00 -23.31
CA LEU A 317 -3.16 -11.89 -22.94
C LEU A 317 -2.00 -12.33 -22.03
N GLU A 318 -2.25 -13.14 -21.00
CA GLU A 318 -1.23 -13.50 -20.00
C GLU A 318 -0.32 -14.65 -20.46
N ARG A 319 -0.80 -15.52 -21.35
CA ARG A 319 -0.08 -16.67 -21.93
C ARG A 319 0.55 -17.65 -20.90
N GLU A 320 0.15 -17.53 -19.64
CA GLU A 320 0.60 -18.34 -18.51
C GLU A 320 -0.57 -18.61 -17.58
N ARG A 321 -0.56 -19.78 -16.92
CA ARG A 321 -1.51 -20.04 -15.84
C ARG A 321 -1.22 -19.13 -14.66
N ARG A 322 -2.25 -18.67 -13.95
CA ARG A 322 -2.20 -17.92 -12.69
C ARG A 322 -1.90 -18.82 -11.49
N GLY A 323 -2.35 -20.07 -11.50
CA GLY A 323 -2.19 -20.99 -10.38
C GLY A 323 -3.00 -20.53 -9.16
N VAL A 324 -2.35 -20.29 -8.03
CA VAL A 324 -3.05 -19.86 -6.79
C VAL A 324 -3.67 -18.48 -6.94
N TYR A 325 -3.04 -17.55 -7.68
CA TYR A 325 -3.49 -16.17 -7.79
C TYR A 325 -4.89 -16.05 -8.39
N ALA A 326 -5.73 -15.16 -7.87
CA ALA A 326 -7.13 -14.97 -8.26
C ALA A 326 -8.04 -16.21 -8.05
N GLY A 327 -7.51 -17.28 -7.45
CA GLY A 327 -8.27 -18.41 -6.96
C GLY A 327 -8.97 -18.12 -5.62
N GLY A 328 -9.30 -19.17 -4.87
CA GLY A 328 -9.98 -19.11 -3.59
C GLY A 328 -9.17 -19.80 -2.49
N ILE A 329 -9.03 -19.16 -1.34
CA ILE A 329 -8.39 -19.72 -0.14
C ILE A 329 -9.38 -19.72 1.01
N GLY A 330 -9.50 -20.82 1.73
CA GLY A 330 -10.45 -20.91 2.83
C GLY A 330 -10.71 -22.33 3.29
N TYR A 331 -11.92 -22.57 3.80
CA TYR A 331 -12.31 -23.86 4.33
C TYR A 331 -13.74 -24.26 3.97
N LEU A 332 -13.99 -25.56 3.96
CA LEU A 332 -15.30 -26.19 4.11
C LEU A 332 -15.31 -26.98 5.42
N SER A 333 -16.13 -26.56 6.38
CA SER A 333 -16.22 -27.20 7.70
C SER A 333 -16.97 -28.54 7.63
N PHE A 334 -16.77 -29.39 8.65
CA PHE A 334 -17.54 -30.62 8.79
C PHE A 334 -19.04 -30.37 9.06
N THR A 335 -19.42 -29.19 9.56
CA THR A 335 -20.82 -28.78 9.75
C THR A 335 -21.47 -28.24 8.47
N GLY A 336 -20.68 -28.07 7.40
CA GLY A 336 -21.15 -27.58 6.10
C GLY A 336 -20.99 -26.08 5.88
N ASP A 337 -20.52 -25.31 6.85
CA ASP A 337 -20.17 -23.90 6.62
C ASP A 337 -18.95 -23.79 5.70
N LEU A 338 -18.98 -22.82 4.80
CA LEU A 338 -17.91 -22.48 3.86
C LEU A 338 -17.48 -21.03 4.08
N ASP A 339 -16.18 -20.78 4.15
CA ASP A 339 -15.66 -19.42 4.17
C ASP A 339 -14.44 -19.35 3.26
N THR A 340 -14.51 -18.51 2.22
CA THR A 340 -13.45 -18.35 1.24
C THR A 340 -13.19 -16.89 0.93
N CYS A 341 -11.91 -16.56 0.80
CA CYS A 341 -11.41 -15.28 0.31
C CYS A 341 -10.77 -15.45 -1.06
N ILE A 342 -10.68 -14.35 -1.80
CA ILE A 342 -9.96 -14.34 -3.07
C ILE A 342 -8.46 -14.41 -2.78
N ALA A 343 -7.73 -15.24 -3.52
CA ALA A 343 -6.27 -15.38 -3.44
C ALA A 343 -5.56 -14.20 -4.13
N ILE A 344 -5.81 -13.01 -3.62
CA ILE A 344 -5.06 -11.78 -3.88
C ILE A 344 -4.31 -11.39 -2.64
N ARG A 345 -3.30 -10.55 -2.82
CA ARG A 345 -2.36 -10.26 -1.76
C ARG A 345 -1.81 -11.58 -1.17
N THR A 346 -1.24 -12.40 -2.06
CA THR A 346 -0.78 -13.75 -1.75
C THR A 346 0.61 -14.00 -2.33
N MET A 347 1.47 -14.59 -1.53
CA MET A 347 2.77 -15.12 -1.91
C MET A 347 2.72 -16.64 -1.89
N VAL A 348 3.20 -17.27 -2.96
CA VAL A 348 3.40 -18.72 -3.07
C VAL A 348 4.90 -18.98 -3.00
N VAL A 349 5.31 -19.86 -2.08
CA VAL A 349 6.70 -20.29 -1.93
C VAL A 349 6.82 -21.74 -2.38
N LYS A 350 7.68 -21.99 -3.37
CA LYS A 350 8.00 -23.31 -3.90
C LYS A 350 9.49 -23.35 -4.24
N ASP A 351 10.19 -24.42 -3.86
CA ASP A 351 11.60 -24.64 -4.20
C ASP A 351 12.54 -23.46 -3.91
N GLY A 352 12.30 -22.76 -2.78
CA GLY A 352 13.09 -21.58 -2.38
C GLY A 352 12.78 -20.29 -3.13
N LEU A 353 11.81 -20.31 -4.05
CA LEU A 353 11.34 -19.14 -4.80
C LEU A 353 10.00 -18.65 -4.21
N ALA A 354 9.91 -17.34 -3.97
CA ALA A 354 8.69 -16.64 -3.62
C ALA A 354 8.10 -15.97 -4.86
N THR A 355 6.86 -16.33 -5.18
CA THR A 355 6.09 -15.76 -6.29
C THR A 355 4.91 -14.97 -5.77
N VAL A 356 4.76 -13.74 -6.29
CA VAL A 356 3.59 -12.89 -6.07
C VAL A 356 3.02 -12.46 -7.44
N GLN A 357 1.71 -12.26 -7.49
CA GLN A 357 1.03 -11.76 -8.69
C GLN A 357 0.14 -10.57 -8.32
N ALA A 358 0.03 -9.63 -9.26
CA ALA A 358 -0.81 -8.46 -9.16
C ALA A 358 -1.44 -8.18 -10.53
N ALA A 359 -2.65 -7.62 -10.52
CA ALA A 359 -3.41 -7.31 -11.72
C ALA A 359 -3.91 -5.87 -11.71
N ALA A 360 -4.15 -5.35 -12.91
CA ALA A 360 -4.75 -4.05 -13.16
C ALA A 360 -6.07 -4.23 -13.92
N GLY A 361 -7.08 -3.48 -13.47
CA GLY A 361 -8.42 -3.49 -14.04
C GLY A 361 -8.44 -2.59 -15.26
N ILE A 362 -8.56 -3.19 -16.43
CA ILE A 362 -8.55 -2.49 -17.70
C ILE A 362 -9.98 -2.14 -18.08
N VAL A 363 -10.20 -0.86 -18.28
CA VAL A 363 -11.43 -0.23 -18.77
C VAL A 363 -11.12 0.61 -20.01
N ALA A 364 -12.14 1.11 -20.72
CA ALA A 364 -11.97 1.80 -21.98
C ALA A 364 -11.02 3.03 -21.90
N ASP A 365 -11.00 3.71 -20.76
CA ASP A 365 -10.19 4.90 -20.48
C ASP A 365 -8.85 4.60 -19.78
N SER A 366 -8.48 3.32 -19.61
CA SER A 366 -7.21 2.94 -19.01
C SER A 366 -6.01 3.41 -19.84
N VAL A 367 -4.99 3.91 -19.14
CA VAL A 367 -3.71 4.34 -19.72
C VAL A 367 -2.65 3.26 -19.45
N PRO A 368 -2.04 2.63 -20.49
CA PRO A 368 -1.11 1.51 -20.31
C PRO A 368 0.00 1.74 -19.27
N ALA A 369 0.62 2.91 -19.32
CA ALA A 369 1.70 3.27 -18.40
C ALA A 369 1.25 3.43 -16.93
N GLU A 370 -0.02 3.82 -16.70
CA GLU A 370 -0.58 3.91 -15.34
C GLU A 370 -0.89 2.51 -14.79
N GLU A 371 -1.48 1.64 -15.60
CA GLU A 371 -1.84 0.28 -15.21
C GLU A 371 -0.61 -0.60 -15.00
N PHE A 372 0.43 -0.45 -15.83
CA PHE A 372 1.71 -1.12 -15.60
C PHE A 372 2.32 -0.68 -14.28
N ARG A 373 2.37 0.64 -14.00
CA ARG A 373 2.82 1.15 -12.69
C ARG A 373 1.97 0.60 -11.55
N ARG A 374 0.66 0.39 -11.73
CA ARG A 374 -0.23 -0.18 -10.72
C ARG A 374 0.10 -1.64 -10.40
N CYS A 375 0.42 -2.45 -11.41
CA CYS A 375 0.83 -3.85 -11.29
C CYS A 375 2.28 -4.02 -10.79
N SER A 376 3.20 -3.20 -11.29
CA SER A 376 4.63 -3.20 -10.98
C SER A 376 4.97 -2.52 -9.65
N ARG A 377 3.97 -1.96 -8.97
CA ARG A 377 4.11 -1.46 -7.60
C ARG A 377 4.52 -2.60 -6.68
N ARG A 378 5.77 -2.53 -6.20
CA ARG A 378 6.30 -3.33 -5.09
C ARG A 378 5.24 -3.36 -3.97
N TRP A 379 4.90 -4.56 -3.52
CA TRP A 379 4.07 -4.83 -2.34
C TRP A 379 4.37 -3.84 -1.20
N PRO A 380 3.36 -3.36 -0.43
CA PRO A 380 3.39 -2.02 0.16
C PRO A 380 4.54 -1.84 1.13
N GLY A 381 5.46 -0.96 0.73
CA GLY A 381 6.49 -0.37 1.58
C GLY A 381 6.89 1.05 1.15
N ARG A 382 6.51 1.50 -0.06
CA ARG A 382 6.70 2.89 -0.48
C ARG A 382 5.64 3.32 -1.49
N ALA A 383 5.16 4.53 -1.30
CA ALA A 383 4.03 5.13 -1.97
C ALA A 383 4.51 6.03 -3.12
N ASP A 384 4.15 5.74 -4.37
CA ASP A 384 4.37 6.73 -5.45
C ASP A 384 3.22 7.72 -5.55
N VAL A 385 3.65 8.96 -5.80
CA VAL A 385 2.94 10.23 -5.80
C VAL A 385 2.70 10.63 -7.26
N ASP A 386 1.76 11.55 -7.49
CA ASP A 386 1.90 12.47 -8.62
C ASP A 386 3.17 13.32 -8.39
N PRO A 387 4.23 13.18 -9.19
CA PRO A 387 5.51 13.86 -8.97
C PRO A 387 5.39 15.39 -8.95
N SER A 388 4.33 15.93 -9.56
CA SER A 388 4.10 17.37 -9.66
C SER A 388 3.53 18.02 -8.39
N GLU A 389 3.15 17.25 -7.37
CA GLU A 389 2.56 17.74 -6.11
C GLU A 389 3.45 17.52 -4.86
N VAL A 390 4.75 17.22 -5.04
CA VAL A 390 5.66 16.96 -3.91
C VAL A 390 6.60 18.11 -3.59
N VAL A 391 6.91 18.28 -2.30
CA VAL A 391 8.03 19.11 -1.83
C VAL A 391 9.23 18.21 -1.57
N LEU A 392 10.35 18.47 -2.23
CA LEU A 392 11.60 17.75 -2.02
C LEU A 392 12.35 18.38 -0.83
N VAL A 393 12.74 17.59 0.17
CA VAL A 393 13.65 18.01 1.24
C VAL A 393 15.00 17.32 1.03
N ILE A 394 16.05 18.13 0.89
CA ILE A 394 17.43 17.64 0.86
C ILE A 394 17.97 17.63 2.30
N ASP A 395 18.14 16.43 2.86
CA ASP A 395 18.67 16.17 4.19
C ASP A 395 20.20 16.29 4.19
N ASN A 396 20.74 17.28 4.92
CA ASN A 396 22.17 17.47 5.11
C ASN A 396 22.66 16.81 6.41
N TYR A 397 22.06 15.68 6.81
CA TYR A 397 22.42 14.89 8.00
C TYR A 397 22.16 15.62 9.34
N ASP A 398 21.09 16.40 9.41
CA ASP A 398 20.69 17.09 10.65
C ASP A 398 19.57 16.35 11.40
N SER A 399 19.69 16.31 12.72
CA SER A 399 18.65 15.76 13.60
C SER A 399 17.31 16.52 13.53
N PHE A 400 17.32 17.77 13.08
CA PHE A 400 16.14 18.65 12.96
C PHE A 400 15.44 18.56 11.61
N THR A 401 16.01 17.87 10.61
CA THR A 401 15.42 17.75 9.27
C THR A 401 13.97 17.24 9.33
N TYR A 402 13.68 16.27 10.19
CA TYR A 402 12.33 15.71 10.29
C TYR A 402 11.32 16.63 10.97
N ASN A 403 11.74 17.67 11.71
CA ASN A 403 10.83 18.69 12.22
C ASN A 403 10.33 19.59 11.07
N LEU A 404 11.22 19.93 10.11
CA LEU A 404 10.81 20.61 8.87
C LEU A 404 9.85 19.74 8.05
N VAL A 405 10.13 18.44 7.95
CA VAL A 405 9.26 17.49 7.26
C VAL A 405 7.89 17.43 7.92
N GLN A 406 7.82 17.44 9.25
CA GLN A 406 6.56 17.48 9.99
C GLN A 406 5.80 18.77 9.73
N TYR A 407 6.44 19.94 9.83
CA TYR A 407 5.76 21.22 9.60
C TYR A 407 5.25 21.36 8.16
N LEU A 408 6.03 20.94 7.16
CA LEU A 408 5.58 20.90 5.77
C LEU A 408 4.40 19.92 5.59
N GLY A 409 4.43 18.78 6.29
CA GLY A 409 3.33 17.82 6.32
C GLY A 409 2.05 18.38 6.97
N GLU A 410 2.18 19.15 8.05
CA GLU A 410 1.09 19.86 8.73
C GLU A 410 0.48 20.96 7.87
N LEU A 411 1.27 21.56 6.98
CA LEU A 411 0.80 22.50 5.95
C LEU A 411 0.13 21.81 4.75
N GLY A 412 -0.04 20.48 4.81
CA GLY A 412 -0.73 19.69 3.79
C GLY A 412 0.17 19.22 2.64
N GLU A 413 1.48 19.47 2.70
CA GLU A 413 2.39 19.09 1.62
C GLU A 413 2.80 17.62 1.70
N ARG A 414 2.98 17.00 0.53
CA ARG A 414 3.62 15.68 0.46
C ARG A 414 5.11 15.84 0.32
N VAL A 415 5.85 15.48 1.37
CA VAL A 415 7.30 15.65 1.42
C VAL A 415 8.02 14.37 1.00
N VAL A 416 9.00 14.51 0.10
CA VAL A 416 9.97 13.47 -0.25
C VAL A 416 11.31 13.90 0.32
N VAL A 417 12.00 13.01 1.05
CA VAL A 417 13.29 13.32 1.68
C VAL A 417 14.39 12.50 1.04
N ASN A 418 15.43 13.16 0.55
CA ASN A 418 16.64 12.54 0.03
C ASN A 418 17.86 13.17 0.70
N ARG A 419 18.90 12.39 0.95
CA ARG A 419 20.16 12.95 1.46
C ARG A 419 20.90 13.69 0.35
N ASN A 420 21.68 14.69 0.75
CA ASN A 420 22.44 15.55 -0.16
C ASN A 420 23.48 14.84 -1.03
N ASP A 421 23.77 13.55 -0.75
CA ASP A 421 24.68 12.67 -1.47
C ASP A 421 23.98 11.43 -2.08
N GLN A 422 22.65 11.38 -2.04
CA GLN A 422 21.83 10.22 -2.45
C GLN A 422 20.81 10.53 -3.54
N ILE A 423 20.89 11.70 -4.17
CA ILE A 423 20.03 12.10 -5.28
C ILE A 423 20.85 12.97 -6.25
N THR A 424 20.59 12.84 -7.55
CA THR A 424 21.26 13.62 -8.59
C THR A 424 20.34 14.75 -9.10
N LEU A 425 20.90 15.75 -9.78
CA LEU A 425 20.09 16.81 -10.40
C LEU A 425 19.14 16.27 -11.49
N GLU A 426 19.55 15.21 -12.18
CA GLU A 426 18.72 14.49 -13.14
C GLU A 426 17.51 13.85 -12.44
N ASP A 427 17.72 13.18 -11.30
CA ASP A 427 16.64 12.62 -10.48
C ASP A 427 15.64 13.71 -10.03
N ILE A 428 16.14 14.87 -9.63
CA ILE A 428 15.30 16.00 -9.19
C ILE A 428 14.52 16.58 -10.37
N THR A 429 15.14 16.67 -11.54
CA THR A 429 14.48 17.13 -12.78
C THR A 429 13.36 16.18 -13.17
N MET A 430 13.62 14.86 -13.13
CA MET A 430 12.61 13.83 -13.38
C MET A 430 11.49 13.83 -12.33
N LEU A 431 11.83 14.10 -11.06
CA LEU A 431 10.84 14.20 -9.98
C LEU A 431 9.90 15.40 -10.17
N SER A 432 10.34 16.48 -10.82
CA SER A 432 9.56 17.70 -11.07
C SER A 432 8.82 18.23 -9.82
N PRO A 433 9.50 18.40 -8.67
CA PRO A 433 8.83 18.77 -7.43
C PRO A 433 8.19 20.17 -7.52
N LEU A 434 7.15 20.40 -6.72
CA LEU A 434 6.56 21.73 -6.49
C LEU A 434 7.61 22.73 -5.99
N ALA A 435 8.45 22.28 -5.06
CA ALA A 435 9.48 23.09 -4.42
C ALA A 435 10.58 22.20 -3.81
N ALA A 436 11.75 22.76 -3.55
CA ALA A 436 12.82 22.14 -2.78
C ALA A 436 13.07 22.87 -1.44
N VAL A 437 13.45 22.14 -0.40
CA VAL A 437 13.90 22.67 0.88
C VAL A 437 15.25 22.06 1.21
N LEU A 438 16.28 22.89 1.33
CA LEU A 438 17.61 22.48 1.75
C LEU A 438 17.68 22.59 3.26
N SER A 439 17.75 21.45 3.93
CA SER A 439 17.73 21.38 5.41
C SER A 439 18.99 21.96 6.06
N PRO A 440 18.96 22.19 7.39
CA PRO A 440 20.16 22.38 8.19
C PRO A 440 21.11 21.18 8.10
N GLY A 441 22.33 21.34 8.60
CA GLY A 441 23.32 20.27 8.65
C GLY A 441 24.61 20.70 9.32
N PRO A 442 25.44 19.75 9.79
CA PRO A 442 26.80 20.03 10.21
C PRO A 442 27.68 20.42 9.02
N GLY A 443 28.81 21.08 9.32
CA GLY A 443 29.84 21.36 8.32
C GLY A 443 29.68 22.71 7.60
N THR A 444 30.25 22.80 6.41
CA THR A 444 30.30 24.00 5.58
C THR A 444 29.52 23.80 4.27
N PRO A 445 29.13 24.87 3.55
CA PRO A 445 28.45 24.72 2.26
C PRO A 445 29.23 23.93 1.21
N ALA A 446 30.56 23.87 1.31
CA ALA A 446 31.41 23.05 0.44
C ALA A 446 31.21 21.53 0.67
N GLU A 447 30.72 21.14 1.84
CA GLU A 447 30.48 19.75 2.24
C GLU A 447 28.99 19.36 2.10
N ALA A 448 28.12 20.28 1.67
CA ALA A 448 26.67 20.11 1.61
C ALA A 448 26.17 19.35 0.36
N GLY A 449 27.01 18.49 -0.22
CA GLY A 449 26.68 17.66 -1.39
C GLY A 449 26.12 18.49 -2.56
N ILE A 450 25.00 18.03 -3.13
CA ILE A 450 24.37 18.65 -4.32
C ILE A 450 23.75 20.03 -4.09
N CYS A 451 23.71 20.54 -2.84
CA CYS A 451 22.91 21.72 -2.51
C CYS A 451 23.24 22.96 -3.35
N LYS A 452 24.53 23.23 -3.60
CA LYS A 452 24.95 24.37 -4.43
C LYS A 452 24.65 24.16 -5.91
N ASP A 453 24.86 22.95 -6.41
CA ASP A 453 24.60 22.63 -7.82
C ASP A 453 23.10 22.70 -8.12
N LEU A 454 22.25 22.25 -7.19
CA LEU A 454 20.79 22.41 -7.26
C LEU A 454 20.38 23.88 -7.37
N LEU A 455 20.95 24.74 -6.51
CA LEU A 455 20.65 26.17 -6.52
C LEU A 455 21.08 26.84 -7.83
N LEU A 456 22.23 26.46 -8.38
CA LEU A 456 22.76 27.05 -9.61
C LEU A 456 22.03 26.56 -10.87
N GLU A 457 21.80 25.25 -10.97
CA GLU A 457 21.28 24.64 -12.20
C GLU A 457 19.76 24.58 -12.24
N LEU A 458 19.11 24.26 -11.11
CA LEU A 458 17.66 24.12 -11.03
C LEU A 458 16.99 25.35 -10.41
N GLY A 459 17.74 26.24 -9.74
CA GLY A 459 17.18 27.43 -9.11
C GLY A 459 16.33 28.34 -10.01
N PRO A 460 16.62 28.50 -11.33
CA PRO A 460 15.75 29.26 -12.23
C PRO A 460 14.35 28.67 -12.44
N SER A 461 14.19 27.35 -12.30
CA SER A 461 12.94 26.63 -12.59
C SER A 461 12.28 26.03 -11.34
N LEU A 462 13.03 25.80 -10.26
CA LEU A 462 12.60 25.13 -9.05
C LEU A 462 12.64 26.06 -7.83
N PRO A 463 11.48 26.51 -7.32
CA PRO A 463 11.38 27.24 -6.05
C PRO A 463 12.10 26.52 -4.92
N THR A 464 13.04 27.20 -4.25
CA THR A 464 13.90 26.56 -3.23
C THR A 464 14.04 27.41 -1.97
N LEU A 465 13.87 26.77 -0.80
CA LEU A 465 14.11 27.36 0.52
C LEU A 465 15.34 26.74 1.19
N GLY A 466 16.35 27.53 1.51
CA GLY A 466 17.48 27.11 2.33
C GLY A 466 17.29 27.38 3.81
N VAL A 467 17.50 26.40 4.69
CA VAL A 467 17.43 26.56 6.15
C VAL A 467 18.81 26.31 6.77
N CYS A 468 19.30 27.26 7.57
CA CYS A 468 20.60 27.21 8.23
C CYS A 468 21.77 26.92 7.25
N LEU A 469 22.27 25.68 7.18
CA LEU A 469 23.27 25.28 6.18
C LEU A 469 22.75 25.49 4.75
N GLY A 470 21.48 25.19 4.47
CA GLY A 470 20.86 25.48 3.18
C GLY A 470 20.84 26.98 2.82
N HIS A 471 20.65 27.85 3.82
CA HIS A 471 20.75 29.31 3.64
C HIS A 471 22.19 29.75 3.33
N GLN A 472 23.18 29.12 3.97
CA GLN A 472 24.59 29.37 3.71
C GLN A 472 25.00 28.88 2.31
N CYS A 473 24.44 27.75 1.86
CA CYS A 473 24.59 27.27 0.49
C CYS A 473 24.04 28.28 -0.53
N LEU A 474 22.88 28.89 -0.26
CA LEU A 474 22.33 29.96 -1.11
C LEU A 474 23.28 31.17 -1.18
N GLY A 475 23.82 31.60 -0.03
CA GLY A 475 24.78 32.69 0.02
C GLY A 475 26.03 32.39 -0.82
N GLU A 476 26.64 31.22 -0.61
CA GLU A 476 27.90 30.85 -1.27
C GLU A 476 27.73 30.51 -2.76
N ALA A 477 26.63 29.85 -3.15
CA ALA A 477 26.35 29.48 -4.53
C ALA A 477 26.38 30.69 -5.48
N TYR A 478 25.87 31.84 -5.02
CA TYR A 478 25.84 33.07 -5.82
C TYR A 478 27.02 34.01 -5.57
N GLY A 479 28.03 33.61 -4.80
CA GLY A 479 29.28 34.36 -4.60
C GLY A 479 29.38 35.16 -3.29
N GLY A 480 28.44 34.99 -2.35
CA GLY A 480 28.56 35.49 -0.99
C GLY A 480 29.61 34.72 -0.19
N ARG A 481 30.16 35.34 0.86
CA ARG A 481 31.14 34.70 1.75
C ARG A 481 30.47 34.18 3.01
N VAL A 482 30.78 32.94 3.40
CA VAL A 482 30.38 32.36 4.68
C VAL A 482 31.55 32.36 5.64
N ARG A 483 31.40 32.99 6.82
CA ARG A 483 32.45 33.09 7.84
C ARG A 483 31.97 32.58 9.19
N LYS A 484 32.91 32.36 10.11
CA LYS A 484 32.58 32.13 11.52
C LYS A 484 31.82 33.31 12.11
N ALA A 485 30.72 33.01 12.79
CA ALA A 485 29.95 33.99 13.52
C ALA A 485 30.80 34.59 14.67
N GLN A 486 30.61 35.87 14.97
CA GLN A 486 31.28 36.51 16.12
C GLN A 486 30.92 35.83 17.45
N GLN A 487 29.71 35.27 17.52
CA GLN A 487 29.26 34.45 18.64
C GLN A 487 28.63 33.16 18.11
N VAL A 488 28.98 32.03 18.72
CA VAL A 488 28.37 30.72 18.45
C VAL A 488 26.95 30.68 19.05
N MET A 489 25.98 30.24 18.25
CA MET A 489 24.57 30.27 18.58
C MET A 489 23.97 28.87 18.43
N HIS A 490 24.09 28.04 19.46
CA HIS A 490 23.44 26.73 19.54
C HIS A 490 22.28 26.77 20.55
N GLY A 491 21.04 26.63 20.06
CA GLY A 491 19.82 26.63 20.89
C GLY A 491 19.46 27.98 21.51
N LYS A 492 19.91 29.08 20.90
CA LYS A 492 19.66 30.44 21.41
C LYS A 492 18.57 31.13 20.58
N VAL A 493 17.72 31.89 21.26
CA VAL A 493 16.68 32.70 20.65
C VAL A 493 17.23 34.12 20.39
N SER A 494 16.90 34.71 19.25
CA SER A 494 17.22 36.10 18.92
C SER A 494 16.01 36.82 18.33
N ARG A 495 15.95 38.14 18.51
CA ARG A 495 14.98 38.98 17.79
C ARG A 495 15.42 39.15 16.35
N VAL A 496 14.56 38.78 15.41
CA VAL A 496 14.79 38.89 13.96
C VAL A 496 13.93 40.02 13.41
N LEU A 497 14.59 41.03 12.82
CA LEU A 497 13.96 42.12 12.08
C LEU A 497 13.88 41.73 10.60
N HIS A 498 12.80 42.10 9.94
CA HIS A 498 12.59 41.89 8.51
C HIS A 498 11.73 43.02 7.89
N GLN A 499 11.62 43.03 6.56
CA GLN A 499 10.86 44.04 5.79
C GLN A 499 9.55 43.49 5.19
N GLU A 500 8.96 42.45 5.79
CA GLU A 500 7.77 41.73 5.28
C GLU A 500 7.87 41.21 3.82
N GLN A 501 9.10 41.00 3.33
CA GLN A 501 9.35 40.51 1.98
C GLN A 501 9.49 38.97 1.94
N SER A 502 9.20 38.37 0.78
CA SER A 502 9.39 36.93 0.54
C SER A 502 8.66 36.08 1.61
N VAL A 503 9.35 35.14 2.24
CA VAL A 503 8.81 34.23 3.25
C VAL A 503 8.33 34.93 4.53
N PHE A 504 8.63 36.22 4.71
CA PHE A 504 8.28 36.99 5.90
C PHE A 504 6.96 37.77 5.83
N ARG A 505 6.15 37.59 4.77
CA ARG A 505 4.86 38.29 4.64
C ARG A 505 3.91 37.97 5.80
N GLY A 506 3.31 39.00 6.40
CA GLY A 506 2.35 38.83 7.49
C GLY A 506 2.94 38.32 8.81
N ILE A 507 4.27 38.29 8.95
CA ILE A 507 4.97 37.99 10.21
C ILE A 507 5.30 39.32 10.92
N PRO A 508 5.10 39.44 12.25
CA PRO A 508 5.50 40.63 12.99
C PRO A 508 7.02 40.86 12.96
N SER A 509 7.43 42.13 12.79
CA SER A 509 8.84 42.53 12.84
C SER A 509 9.09 43.42 14.07
N PRO A 510 9.91 43.00 15.04
CA PRO A 510 10.64 41.73 15.10
C PRO A 510 9.82 40.57 15.69
N PHE A 511 10.27 39.34 15.42
CA PHE A 511 9.80 38.11 16.08
C PHE A 511 10.97 37.31 16.68
N ALA A 512 10.67 36.36 17.57
CA ALA A 512 11.68 35.50 18.20
C ALA A 512 12.00 34.27 17.31
N ALA A 513 13.29 34.02 17.04
CA ALA A 513 13.72 32.87 16.25
C ALA A 513 14.91 32.13 16.88
N THR A 514 14.88 30.79 16.80
CA THR A 514 15.92 29.90 17.36
C THR A 514 17.06 29.67 16.37
N ARG A 515 18.30 29.77 16.85
CA ARG A 515 19.53 29.64 16.06
C ARG A 515 20.35 28.43 16.52
N TYR A 516 20.87 27.67 15.55
CA TYR A 516 21.82 26.56 15.76
C TYR A 516 23.02 26.64 14.81
N HIS A 517 23.71 27.77 14.76
CA HIS A 517 24.80 28.01 13.81
C HIS A 517 26.07 28.58 14.44
N SER A 518 27.19 28.24 13.80
CA SER A 518 28.53 28.77 14.06
C SER A 518 29.08 29.56 12.87
N LEU A 519 28.36 29.53 11.74
CA LEU A 519 28.70 30.18 10.48
C LEU A 519 27.56 31.12 10.07
N VAL A 520 27.92 32.20 9.39
CA VAL A 520 26.97 33.22 8.89
C VAL A 520 27.40 33.72 7.53
N VAL A 521 26.43 34.07 6.69
CA VAL A 521 26.70 34.80 5.44
C VAL A 521 27.09 36.23 5.77
N GLU A 522 28.19 36.71 5.20
CA GLU A 522 28.64 38.10 5.34
C GLU A 522 27.68 39.06 4.63
N ARG A 523 27.33 40.14 5.32
CA ARG A 523 26.53 41.23 4.73
C ARG A 523 27.34 42.05 3.73
N ASP A 524 28.60 42.32 4.06
CA ASP A 524 29.50 43.13 3.24
C ASP A 524 30.04 42.29 2.09
N GLY A 525 29.88 42.79 0.86
CA GLY A 525 30.30 42.06 -0.33
C GLY A 525 29.29 41.02 -0.82
N LEU A 526 28.03 41.07 -0.35
CA LEU A 526 26.96 40.24 -0.90
C LEU A 526 26.73 40.62 -2.39
N PRO A 527 26.69 39.64 -3.31
CA PRO A 527 26.43 39.86 -4.73
C PRO A 527 25.13 40.60 -4.99
N SER A 528 25.06 41.36 -6.10
CA SER A 528 23.86 42.14 -6.46
C SER A 528 22.60 41.30 -6.64
N ASP A 529 22.76 40.02 -6.98
CA ASP A 529 21.66 39.09 -7.26
C ASP A 529 20.97 38.60 -5.99
N LEU A 530 21.60 38.77 -4.83
CA LEU A 530 21.04 38.46 -3.53
C LEU A 530 20.60 39.72 -2.78
N GLU A 531 19.49 39.62 -2.08
CA GLU A 531 18.95 40.67 -1.23
C GLU A 531 18.75 40.14 0.19
N VAL A 532 19.20 40.93 1.18
CA VAL A 532 19.00 40.63 2.61
C VAL A 532 17.56 40.96 2.99
N THR A 533 16.81 39.95 3.41
CA THR A 533 15.38 40.08 3.77
C THR A 533 15.13 40.11 5.28
N ALA A 534 16.07 39.61 6.08
CA ALA A 534 16.01 39.67 7.54
C ALA A 534 17.40 39.76 8.20
N TRP A 535 17.48 40.37 9.39
CA TRP A 535 18.71 40.51 10.18
C TRP A 535 18.41 40.58 11.69
N THR A 536 19.41 40.38 12.53
CA THR A 536 19.33 40.62 13.99
C THR A 536 19.78 42.04 14.36
N ASP A 537 19.55 42.47 15.61
CA ASP A 537 19.96 43.80 16.11
C ASP A 537 21.47 44.09 15.93
N ASP A 538 22.32 43.06 16.00
CA ASP A 538 23.77 43.11 15.76
C ASP A 538 24.16 42.97 14.28
N GLY A 539 23.18 43.01 13.37
CA GLY A 539 23.39 43.10 11.92
C GLY A 539 23.68 41.77 11.22
N VAL A 540 23.56 40.62 11.91
CA VAL A 540 23.78 39.31 11.30
C VAL A 540 22.65 38.99 10.31
N VAL A 541 22.99 38.55 9.11
CA VAL A 541 22.03 38.15 8.07
C VAL A 541 21.22 36.94 8.54
N MET A 542 19.89 37.10 8.56
CA MET A 542 18.94 36.05 8.96
C MET A 542 18.06 35.57 7.82
N GLY A 543 17.93 36.37 6.75
CA GLY A 543 17.11 36.06 5.58
C GLY A 543 17.78 36.55 4.30
N LEU A 544 17.72 35.73 3.26
CA LEU A 544 18.15 36.05 1.91
C LEU A 544 17.05 35.71 0.91
N ARG A 545 17.00 36.45 -0.20
CA ARG A 545 16.28 36.06 -1.42
C ARG A 545 17.12 36.34 -2.67
N HIS A 546 16.92 35.56 -3.72
CA HIS A 546 17.43 35.89 -5.04
C HIS A 546 16.48 36.90 -5.73
N ARG A 547 17.04 37.89 -6.44
CA ARG A 547 16.24 38.95 -7.08
C ARG A 547 15.45 38.46 -8.30
N GLN A 548 15.97 37.45 -9.00
CA GLN A 548 15.40 36.97 -10.26
C GLN A 548 14.75 35.58 -10.19
N TYR A 549 15.15 34.76 -9.21
CA TYR A 549 14.79 33.35 -9.13
C TYR A 549 13.99 33.10 -7.85
N PRO A 550 13.13 32.06 -7.80
CA PRO A 550 12.27 31.75 -6.66
C PRO A 550 13.05 31.12 -5.48
N LEU A 551 14.15 31.76 -5.08
CA LEU A 551 15.06 31.27 -4.05
C LEU A 551 14.99 32.16 -2.82
N ALA A 552 14.79 31.52 -1.67
CA ALA A 552 14.83 32.17 -0.37
C ALA A 552 15.67 31.34 0.60
N GLY A 553 16.17 31.96 1.65
CA GLY A 553 16.84 31.21 2.71
C GLY A 553 16.78 31.90 4.05
N VAL A 554 16.71 31.13 5.14
CA VAL A 554 16.69 31.60 6.52
C VAL A 554 17.82 30.97 7.33
N GLN A 555 18.55 31.78 8.11
CA GLN A 555 19.69 31.31 8.89
C GLN A 555 19.27 30.64 10.21
N PHE A 556 18.07 30.97 10.70
CA PHE A 556 17.46 30.36 11.89
C PHE A 556 16.60 29.15 11.51
N HIS A 557 16.11 28.44 12.51
CA HIS A 557 15.35 27.20 12.35
C HIS A 557 13.84 27.48 12.50
N PRO A 558 13.06 27.61 11.41
CA PRO A 558 11.61 27.82 11.49
C PRO A 558 10.89 26.66 12.18
N GLU A 559 11.48 25.47 12.17
CA GLU A 559 10.96 24.25 12.80
C GLU A 559 11.28 24.11 14.30
N ALA A 560 12.10 25.01 14.85
CA ALA A 560 12.47 24.94 16.26
C ALA A 560 11.34 25.44 17.17
N ILE A 561 11.15 24.77 18.30
CA ILE A 561 10.02 25.01 19.22
C ILE A 561 9.92 26.44 19.78
N LEU A 562 11.05 27.16 19.87
CA LEU A 562 11.09 28.55 20.35
C LEU A 562 11.09 29.58 19.21
N THR A 563 10.95 29.14 17.95
CA THR A 563 10.79 30.04 16.81
C THR A 563 9.30 30.37 16.63
N GLU A 564 8.97 31.65 16.74
CA GLU A 564 7.64 32.15 16.46
C GLU A 564 7.37 32.14 14.94
N HIS A 565 6.12 31.88 14.56
CA HIS A 565 5.65 31.98 13.17
C HIS A 565 6.32 31.05 12.14
N GLY A 566 6.95 29.95 12.59
CA GLY A 566 7.58 28.95 11.72
C GLY A 566 6.67 28.41 10.61
N HIS A 567 5.43 28.01 10.96
CA HIS A 567 4.42 27.56 10.00
C HIS A 567 4.02 28.64 8.99
N THR A 568 3.86 29.90 9.44
CA THR A 568 3.51 31.02 8.56
C THR A 568 4.61 31.25 7.52
N LEU A 569 5.87 31.16 7.94
CA LEU A 569 7.03 31.31 7.05
C LEU A 569 7.07 30.22 5.98
N LEU A 570 6.92 28.95 6.38
CA LEU A 570 6.87 27.83 5.44
C LEU A 570 5.65 27.91 4.52
N SER A 571 4.49 28.35 5.03
CA SER A 571 3.28 28.58 4.21
C SER A 571 3.51 29.65 3.14
N ASN A 572 4.15 30.78 3.48
CA ASN A 572 4.48 31.83 2.53
C ASN A 572 5.39 31.32 1.41
N PHE A 573 6.40 30.51 1.75
CA PHE A 573 7.28 29.89 0.76
C PHE A 573 6.50 29.00 -0.22
N LEU A 574 5.60 28.16 0.28
CA LEU A 574 4.80 27.25 -0.55
C LEU A 574 3.82 27.99 -1.45
N GLN A 575 3.27 29.12 -1.00
CA GLN A 575 2.45 30.00 -1.84
C GLN A 575 3.27 30.62 -2.97
N ASP A 576 4.49 31.07 -2.68
CA ASP A 576 5.41 31.61 -3.69
C ASP A 576 5.80 30.55 -4.72
N ALA A 577 6.05 29.32 -4.29
CA ALA A 577 6.40 28.21 -5.17
C ALA A 577 5.27 27.89 -6.17
N ARG A 578 4.02 27.82 -5.69
CA ARG A 578 2.84 27.61 -6.54
C ARG A 578 2.63 28.75 -7.52
N ALA A 579 2.74 30.00 -7.05
CA ALA A 579 2.59 31.18 -7.88
C ALA A 579 3.67 31.26 -8.98
N TRP A 580 4.90 30.82 -8.68
CA TRP A 580 5.98 30.74 -9.66
C TRP A 580 5.65 29.71 -10.75
N ARG A 581 5.32 28.47 -10.36
CA ARG A 581 5.02 27.39 -11.31
C ARG A 581 3.89 27.72 -12.26
N ASN A 582 2.82 28.35 -11.77
CA ASN A 582 1.69 28.75 -12.62
C ASN A 582 2.09 29.78 -13.69
N ARG A 583 3.06 30.67 -13.40
CA ARG A 583 3.55 31.65 -14.40
C ARG A 583 4.42 31.02 -15.49
N THR A 584 5.07 29.89 -15.20
CA THR A 584 5.92 29.16 -16.15
C THR A 584 5.14 28.16 -17.00
N THR A 585 3.90 27.79 -16.63
CA THR A 585 3.05 26.88 -17.41
C THR A 585 2.20 27.60 -18.47
N ASP A 586 1.98 28.91 -18.32
CA ASP A 586 1.27 29.77 -19.28
C ASP A 586 2.17 30.40 -20.37
N LYS A 587 3.47 30.06 -20.39
CA LYS A 587 4.45 30.46 -21.42
C LYS A 587 4.92 29.24 -22.18
#